data_AF-A0A1I0NU86-F1
#
_entry.id   AF-A0A1I0NU86-F1
#
_cell.length_a   1.000
_cell.length_b   1.000
_cell.length_c   1.000
_cell.angle_alpha   90.00
_cell.angle_beta   90.00
_cell.angle_gamma   90.00
#
_symmetry.space_group_name_H-M   'P 1'
#
loop_
_entity.id
_entity.type
_entity.pdbx_description
1 polymer ?
#
loop_
_entity_poly.entity_id
_entity_poly.type
_entity_poly.pdbx_seq_one_letter_code
_entity_poly.pdbx_strand_id
1 'polypeptide(L)'
;MDSRLLNSKQVKDIFKGKDLEFRIVPYEFKVGATVSLKDQHVPKPLTFENCYFKELIFDGTRASANLRFVNCRIDRFSLINSQLHSVEFEHCRLGELEVAGSQEFYEFRLNSSKCDSLKVTDNPIYKRIHIGCGSFIKKGVVAGNGSIGKNSFESEIFFCPECFNEMLITDNCSEILEVGTFGEYANLRIERNKANMVVFSNCDPKYSVVSIEHIEPFKKENSSIEVVNSELLDNILKPTDLSQYKEVKKI
;
A
#
# COMPACT_ATOMS: atom_id res chain seq x y z
N MET A 1 32.01 4.17 1.88
CA MET A 1 32.38 2.88 1.25
C MET A 1 31.66 2.83 -0.08
N ASP A 2 32.33 2.42 -1.16
CA ASP A 2 31.67 2.31 -2.46
C ASP A 2 30.73 1.10 -2.46
N SER A 3 29.44 1.33 -2.71
CA SER A 3 28.43 0.25 -2.75
C SER A 3 28.80 -0.78 -3.83
N ARG A 4 28.65 -2.08 -3.51
CA ARG A 4 28.96 -3.16 -4.46
C ARG A 4 28.07 -3.05 -5.70
N LEU A 5 28.63 -3.26 -6.90
CA LEU A 5 27.84 -3.40 -8.11
C LEU A 5 27.50 -4.87 -8.33
N LEU A 6 26.21 -5.21 -8.29
CA LEU A 6 25.73 -6.55 -8.58
C LEU A 6 25.04 -6.61 -9.95
N ASN A 7 25.21 -7.72 -10.65
CA ASN A 7 24.40 -8.04 -11.82
C ASN A 7 23.08 -8.71 -11.43
N SER A 8 22.12 -8.78 -12.36
CA SER A 8 20.80 -9.35 -12.08
C SER A 8 20.84 -10.80 -11.62
N LYS A 9 21.84 -11.60 -12.02
CA LYS A 9 21.96 -13.00 -11.58
C LYS A 9 22.30 -13.07 -10.10
N GLN A 10 23.27 -12.30 -9.64
CA GLN A 10 23.67 -12.24 -8.22
C GLN A 10 22.50 -11.81 -7.34
N VAL A 11 21.75 -10.78 -7.75
CA VAL A 11 20.57 -10.34 -6.99
C VAL A 11 19.49 -11.43 -6.96
N LYS A 12 19.26 -12.16 -8.06
CA LYS A 12 18.35 -13.32 -8.05
C LYS A 12 18.80 -14.42 -7.10
N ASP A 13 20.11 -14.65 -6.98
CA ASP A 13 20.66 -15.63 -6.04
C ASP A 13 20.44 -15.20 -4.57
N ILE A 14 20.49 -13.89 -4.27
CA ILE A 14 20.06 -13.34 -2.97
C ILE A 14 18.58 -13.66 -2.71
N PHE A 15 17.67 -13.33 -3.65
CA PHE A 15 16.23 -13.60 -3.51
C PHE A 15 15.91 -15.09 -3.34
N LYS A 16 16.69 -15.98 -3.96
CA LYS A 16 16.56 -17.43 -3.81
C LYS A 16 17.19 -17.98 -2.53
N GLY A 17 17.83 -17.13 -1.72
CA GLY A 17 18.54 -17.52 -0.51
C GLY A 17 19.82 -18.33 -0.75
N LYS A 18 20.37 -18.25 -1.97
CA LYS A 18 21.62 -18.92 -2.39
C LYS A 18 22.86 -18.12 -2.04
N ASP A 19 22.73 -16.80 -1.93
CA ASP A 19 23.81 -15.94 -1.42
C ASP A 19 23.90 -16.09 0.10
N LEU A 20 24.85 -16.91 0.56
CA LEU A 20 25.06 -17.14 1.99
C LEU A 20 25.67 -15.93 2.69
N GLU A 21 26.47 -15.11 1.99
CA GLU A 21 27.09 -13.92 2.57
C GLU A 21 26.00 -12.91 2.95
N PHE A 22 25.12 -12.56 2.00
CA PHE A 22 24.01 -11.63 2.23
C PHE A 22 23.06 -12.12 3.32
N ARG A 23 22.89 -13.44 3.44
CA ARG A 23 22.05 -14.04 4.48
C ARG A 23 22.62 -13.92 5.89
N ILE A 24 23.95 -13.94 6.03
CA ILE A 24 24.60 -13.82 7.33
C ILE A 24 24.79 -12.35 7.68
N VAL A 25 25.22 -11.55 6.71
CA VAL A 25 25.48 -10.11 6.84
C VAL A 25 24.90 -9.40 5.61
N PRO A 26 23.68 -8.84 5.69
CA PRO A 26 23.15 -8.00 4.64
C PRO A 26 24.13 -6.86 4.33
N TYR A 27 24.32 -6.58 3.06
CA TYR A 27 25.28 -5.56 2.60
C TYR A 27 24.66 -4.68 1.52
N GLU A 28 25.14 -3.44 1.44
CA GLU A 28 24.67 -2.45 0.48
C GLU A 28 25.15 -2.77 -0.94
N PHE A 29 24.27 -2.62 -1.93
CA PHE A 29 24.64 -2.78 -3.32
C PHE A 29 23.80 -1.91 -4.26
N LYS A 30 24.27 -1.83 -5.51
CA LYS A 30 23.57 -1.20 -6.63
C LYS A 30 23.41 -2.20 -7.76
N VAL A 31 22.21 -2.26 -8.34
CA VAL A 31 21.93 -3.02 -9.56
C VAL A 31 21.32 -2.08 -10.60
N GLY A 32 22.11 -1.74 -11.61
CA GLY A 32 21.72 -0.85 -12.71
C GLY A 32 20.93 -1.55 -13.83
N ALA A 33 20.65 -2.84 -13.67
CA ALA A 33 19.89 -3.65 -14.62
C ALA A 33 18.55 -4.08 -14.00
N THR A 34 17.60 -4.45 -14.84
CA THR A 34 16.33 -5.00 -14.38
C THR A 34 16.54 -6.37 -13.72
N VAL A 35 15.94 -6.54 -12.55
CA VAL A 35 15.89 -7.82 -11.82
C VAL A 35 14.46 -8.34 -11.87
N SER A 36 14.22 -9.33 -12.73
CA SER A 36 12.92 -9.99 -12.87
C SER A 36 12.93 -11.39 -12.24
N LEU A 37 12.04 -11.60 -11.27
CA LEU A 37 11.73 -12.87 -10.64
C LEU A 37 10.39 -13.34 -11.20
N LYS A 38 10.45 -14.20 -12.22
CA LYS A 38 9.27 -14.77 -12.86
C LYS A 38 9.06 -16.21 -12.41
N ASP A 39 7.87 -16.52 -11.92
CA ASP A 39 7.47 -17.85 -11.44
C ASP A 39 8.48 -18.43 -10.42
N GLN A 40 9.05 -17.57 -9.58
CA GLN A 40 10.04 -17.97 -8.58
C GLN A 40 9.39 -18.11 -7.19
N HIS A 41 10.07 -18.85 -6.32
CA HIS A 41 9.78 -18.87 -4.89
C HIS A 41 10.84 -18.07 -4.13
N VAL A 42 10.40 -17.15 -3.28
CA VAL A 42 11.24 -16.43 -2.30
C VAL A 42 10.94 -17.01 -0.92
N PRO A 43 11.77 -17.95 -0.43
CA PRO A 43 11.44 -18.77 0.73
C PRO A 43 11.79 -18.13 2.08
N LYS A 44 12.57 -17.04 2.09
CA LYS A 44 13.17 -16.48 3.30
C LYS A 44 12.90 -14.97 3.39
N PRO A 45 12.75 -14.44 4.61
CA PRO A 45 12.67 -12.99 4.80
C PRO A 45 13.95 -12.34 4.31
N LEU A 46 13.83 -11.17 3.68
CA LEU A 46 14.96 -10.41 3.18
C LEU A 46 14.77 -8.93 3.54
N THR A 47 15.81 -8.36 4.13
CA THR A 47 15.90 -6.92 4.38
C THR A 47 17.00 -6.36 3.49
N PHE A 48 16.66 -5.34 2.72
CA PHE A 48 17.60 -4.58 1.90
C PHE A 48 17.75 -3.20 2.52
N GLU A 49 18.98 -2.85 2.90
CA GLU A 49 19.30 -1.54 3.50
C GLU A 49 20.24 -0.76 2.56
N ASN A 50 19.95 0.52 2.36
CA ASN A 50 20.77 1.44 1.55
C ASN A 50 21.09 0.93 0.13
N CYS A 51 20.20 0.12 -0.46
CA CYS A 51 20.39 -0.48 -1.78
C CYS A 51 19.81 0.40 -2.90
N TYR A 52 20.37 0.29 -4.10
CA TYR A 52 19.79 0.85 -5.32
C TYR A 52 19.35 -0.24 -6.29
N PHE A 53 18.10 -0.17 -6.72
CA PHE A 53 17.55 -1.00 -7.77
C PHE A 53 17.06 -0.11 -8.90
N LYS A 54 17.53 -0.34 -10.13
CA LYS A 54 16.92 0.29 -11.29
C LYS A 54 15.47 -0.19 -11.46
N GLU A 55 15.28 -1.50 -11.50
CA GLU A 55 13.94 -2.08 -11.67
C GLU A 55 13.90 -3.47 -11.03
N LEU A 56 12.85 -3.72 -10.23
CA LEU A 56 12.60 -4.98 -9.55
C LEU A 56 11.17 -5.46 -9.86
N ILE A 57 11.05 -6.58 -10.55
CA ILE A 57 9.77 -7.13 -11.00
C ILE A 57 9.59 -8.53 -10.43
N PHE A 58 8.48 -8.73 -9.72
CA PHE A 58 7.96 -10.01 -9.29
C PHE A 58 6.73 -10.33 -10.12
N ASP A 59 6.80 -11.37 -10.96
CA ASP A 59 5.68 -11.81 -11.82
C ASP A 59 5.40 -13.28 -11.56
N GLY A 60 4.18 -13.61 -11.10
CA GLY A 60 3.85 -14.99 -10.71
C GLY A 60 4.71 -15.50 -9.54
N THR A 61 5.33 -14.62 -8.77
CA THR A 61 6.24 -15.03 -7.69
C THR A 61 5.44 -15.44 -6.46
N ARG A 62 5.88 -16.51 -5.80
CA ARG A 62 5.45 -16.83 -4.45
C ARG A 62 6.51 -16.35 -3.46
N ALA A 63 6.21 -15.34 -2.67
CA ALA A 63 7.08 -14.86 -1.60
C ALA A 63 6.44 -15.23 -0.26
N SER A 64 6.85 -16.36 0.30
CA SER A 64 6.30 -16.88 1.57
C SER A 64 6.79 -16.12 2.80
N ALA A 65 7.59 -15.08 2.61
CA ALA A 65 8.28 -14.36 3.67
C ALA A 65 8.24 -12.85 3.42
N ASN A 66 8.65 -12.08 4.42
CA ASN A 66 8.63 -10.62 4.40
C ASN A 66 9.77 -10.07 3.55
N LEU A 67 9.46 -9.12 2.67
CA LEU A 67 10.43 -8.32 1.93
C LEU A 67 10.43 -6.91 2.51
N ARG A 68 11.54 -6.48 3.08
CA ARG A 68 11.68 -5.14 3.67
C ARG A 68 12.76 -4.34 2.96
N PHE A 69 12.44 -3.12 2.59
CA PHE A 69 13.35 -2.16 1.97
C PHE A 69 13.48 -0.94 2.87
N VAL A 70 14.69 -0.65 3.33
CA VAL A 70 14.99 0.47 4.23
C VAL A 70 16.02 1.38 3.57
N ASN A 71 15.74 2.68 3.52
CA ASN A 71 16.64 3.68 2.92
C ASN A 71 17.05 3.34 1.46
N CYS A 72 16.21 2.58 0.75
CA CYS A 72 16.51 2.15 -0.60
C CYS A 72 16.07 3.19 -1.65
N ARG A 73 16.75 3.20 -2.79
CA ARG A 73 16.25 3.85 -4.00
C ARG A 73 15.85 2.79 -5.01
N ILE A 74 14.60 2.83 -5.44
CA ILE A 74 14.06 1.89 -6.42
C ILE A 74 13.36 2.70 -7.50
N ASP A 75 13.91 2.73 -8.72
CA ASP A 75 13.27 3.56 -9.76
C ASP A 75 11.93 2.92 -10.20
N ARG A 76 11.84 1.58 -10.23
CA ARG A 76 10.60 0.85 -10.50
C ARG A 76 10.48 -0.46 -9.71
N PHE A 77 9.37 -0.64 -9.02
CA PHE A 77 9.00 -1.86 -8.32
C PHE A 77 7.63 -2.34 -8.81
N SER A 78 7.56 -3.60 -9.25
CA SER A 78 6.29 -4.21 -9.67
C SER A 78 6.13 -5.57 -9.02
N LEU A 79 4.97 -5.81 -8.43
CA LEU A 79 4.54 -7.10 -7.91
C LEU A 79 3.21 -7.44 -8.58
N ILE A 80 3.28 -8.38 -9.53
CA ILE A 80 2.21 -8.69 -10.47
C ILE A 80 1.85 -10.16 -10.33
N ASN A 81 0.56 -10.48 -10.27
CA ASN A 81 0.04 -11.86 -10.25
C ASN A 81 0.72 -12.77 -9.22
N SER A 82 1.18 -12.20 -8.11
CA SER A 82 2.05 -12.89 -7.16
C SER A 82 1.28 -13.28 -5.90
N GLN A 83 1.89 -14.12 -5.08
CA GLN A 83 1.42 -14.45 -3.73
C GLN A 83 2.47 -13.99 -2.74
N LEU A 84 2.12 -13.08 -1.83
CA LEU A 84 3.09 -12.45 -0.95
C LEU A 84 2.66 -12.56 0.50
N HIS A 85 3.60 -12.81 1.41
CA HIS A 85 3.32 -12.56 2.82
C HIS A 85 3.32 -11.05 3.09
N SER A 86 4.48 -10.39 3.19
CA SER A 86 4.53 -8.95 3.43
C SER A 86 5.57 -8.26 2.55
N VAL A 87 5.28 -7.03 2.12
CA VAL A 87 6.26 -6.10 1.55
C VAL A 87 6.18 -4.75 2.27
N GLU A 88 7.33 -4.26 2.70
CA GLU A 88 7.45 -3.03 3.47
C GLU A 88 8.53 -2.12 2.88
N PHE A 89 8.18 -0.85 2.72
CA PHE A 89 9.08 0.22 2.30
C PHE A 89 9.15 1.28 3.40
N GLU A 90 10.36 1.55 3.87
CA GLU A 90 10.64 2.50 4.93
C GLU A 90 11.78 3.44 4.50
N HIS A 91 11.56 4.74 4.60
CA HIS A 91 12.57 5.75 4.20
C HIS A 91 13.07 5.58 2.74
N CYS A 92 12.25 5.02 1.86
CA CYS A 92 12.62 4.73 0.49
C CYS A 92 12.33 5.90 -0.45
N ARG A 93 13.05 5.94 -1.58
CA ARG A 93 12.71 6.76 -2.74
C ARG A 93 12.31 5.85 -3.91
N LEU A 94 11.04 5.93 -4.27
CA LEU A 94 10.38 5.10 -5.26
C LEU A 94 9.96 5.98 -6.44
N GLY A 95 10.32 5.58 -7.66
CA GLY A 95 9.74 6.18 -8.87
C GLY A 95 8.33 5.64 -9.09
N GLU A 96 8.25 4.40 -9.56
CA GLU A 96 6.99 3.66 -9.73
C GLU A 96 6.91 2.49 -8.75
N LEU A 97 5.79 2.38 -8.03
CA LEU A 97 5.47 1.26 -7.15
C LEU A 97 4.11 0.68 -7.52
N GLU A 98 4.10 -0.57 -7.97
CA GLU A 98 2.91 -1.27 -8.44
C GLU A 98 2.73 -2.63 -7.74
N VAL A 99 1.52 -2.87 -7.23
CA VAL A 99 1.05 -4.15 -6.69
C VAL A 99 -0.28 -4.47 -7.37
N ALA A 100 -0.27 -5.38 -8.34
CA ALA A 100 -1.40 -5.59 -9.23
C ALA A 100 -1.76 -7.07 -9.41
N GLY A 101 -3.06 -7.40 -9.36
CA GLY A 101 -3.57 -8.73 -9.71
C GLY A 101 -3.07 -9.87 -8.82
N SER A 102 -2.52 -9.57 -7.64
CA SER A 102 -1.96 -10.58 -6.75
C SER A 102 -3.07 -11.38 -6.11
N GLN A 103 -3.01 -12.71 -6.28
CA GLN A 103 -4.08 -13.61 -5.82
C GLN A 103 -4.30 -13.50 -4.31
N GLU A 104 -3.22 -13.28 -3.57
CA GLU A 104 -3.21 -13.09 -2.14
C GLU A 104 -1.97 -12.29 -1.73
N PHE A 105 -2.14 -11.21 -0.96
CA PHE A 105 -1.02 -10.68 -0.18
C PHE A 105 -1.45 -10.34 1.25
N TYR A 106 -0.64 -10.71 2.24
CA TYR A 106 -1.03 -10.45 3.62
C TYR A 106 -0.87 -8.97 3.98
N GLU A 107 0.29 -8.36 3.73
CA GLU A 107 0.51 -6.95 4.06
C GLU A 107 1.33 -6.21 3.00
N PHE A 108 0.85 -5.02 2.64
CA PHE A 108 1.61 -4.02 1.91
C PHE A 108 1.76 -2.79 2.80
N ARG A 109 2.98 -2.29 2.98
CA ARG A 109 3.26 -1.12 3.81
C ARG A 109 4.21 -0.15 3.14
N LEU A 110 3.84 1.13 3.14
CA LEU A 110 4.65 2.25 2.67
C LEU A 110 4.67 3.34 3.75
N ASN A 111 5.82 3.53 4.39
CA ASN A 111 6.00 4.48 5.49
C ASN A 111 7.21 5.39 5.25
N SER A 112 7.10 6.65 5.67
CA SER A 112 8.22 7.62 5.65
C SER A 112 8.97 7.70 4.31
N SER A 113 8.28 7.42 3.20
CA SER A 113 8.89 7.18 1.89
C SER A 113 8.37 8.16 0.84
N LYS A 114 9.17 8.43 -0.19
CA LYS A 114 8.76 9.23 -1.36
C LYS A 114 8.40 8.31 -2.51
N CYS A 115 7.23 8.49 -3.11
CA CYS A 115 6.75 7.71 -4.25
C CYS A 115 6.17 8.63 -5.32
N ASP A 116 6.71 8.58 -6.55
CA ASP A 116 6.19 9.42 -7.64
C ASP A 116 4.86 8.85 -8.20
N SER A 117 4.71 7.53 -8.23
CA SER A 117 3.50 6.84 -8.70
C SER A 117 3.25 5.55 -7.92
N LEU A 118 2.16 5.51 -7.16
CA LEU A 118 1.69 4.33 -6.42
C LEU A 118 0.47 3.68 -7.08
N LYS A 119 0.49 2.37 -7.28
CA LYS A 119 -0.68 1.58 -7.71
C LYS A 119 -0.81 0.33 -6.87
N VAL A 120 -1.95 0.14 -6.22
CA VAL A 120 -2.32 -1.10 -5.54
C VAL A 120 -3.68 -1.51 -6.08
N THR A 121 -3.72 -2.43 -7.04
CA THR A 121 -4.94 -2.71 -7.81
C THR A 121 -5.27 -4.19 -7.96
N ASP A 122 -6.58 -4.49 -7.97
CA ASP A 122 -7.12 -5.79 -8.36
C ASP A 122 -6.59 -6.98 -7.55
N ASN A 123 -6.40 -6.78 -6.24
CA ASN A 123 -5.90 -7.82 -5.35
C ASN A 123 -7.08 -8.42 -4.54
N PRO A 124 -7.66 -9.56 -4.96
CA PRO A 124 -8.92 -10.06 -4.42
C PRO A 124 -8.85 -10.50 -2.95
N ILE A 125 -7.66 -10.86 -2.45
CA ILE A 125 -7.45 -11.29 -1.06
C ILE A 125 -6.29 -10.49 -0.49
N TYR A 126 -6.55 -9.73 0.57
CA TYR A 126 -5.51 -9.03 1.31
C TYR A 126 -5.88 -8.87 2.79
N LYS A 127 -4.88 -8.80 3.68
CA LYS A 127 -5.15 -8.43 5.07
C LYS A 127 -4.97 -6.93 5.31
N ARG A 128 -3.88 -6.33 4.82
CA ARG A 128 -3.63 -4.90 5.07
C ARG A 128 -2.95 -4.18 3.90
N ILE A 129 -3.51 -3.04 3.53
CA ILE A 129 -2.86 -2.01 2.71
C ILE A 129 -2.62 -0.81 3.63
N HIS A 130 -1.36 -0.53 3.95
CA HIS A 130 -0.98 0.54 4.86
C HIS A 130 -0.13 1.57 4.10
N ILE A 131 -0.70 2.75 3.88
CA ILE A 131 0.00 3.92 3.35
C ILE A 131 0.10 4.91 4.51
N GLY A 132 1.24 4.92 5.20
CA GLY A 132 1.37 5.54 6.51
C GLY A 132 2.10 6.88 6.51
N CYS A 133 2.20 7.45 7.71
CA CYS A 133 2.73 8.79 7.97
C CYS A 133 4.16 8.98 7.45
N GLY A 134 4.54 10.25 7.24
CA GLY A 134 5.84 10.61 6.66
C GLY A 134 5.98 10.30 5.17
N SER A 135 4.99 9.65 4.55
CA SER A 135 5.03 9.32 3.13
C SER A 135 4.63 10.51 2.25
N PHE A 136 5.37 10.73 1.16
CA PHE A 136 5.05 11.70 0.13
C PHE A 136 4.70 10.98 -1.17
N ILE A 137 3.45 11.09 -1.63
CA ILE A 137 2.96 10.38 -2.81
C ILE A 137 2.52 11.38 -3.87
N LYS A 138 3.25 11.50 -4.97
CA LYS A 138 2.85 12.47 -6.01
C LYS A 138 1.52 12.07 -6.65
N LYS A 139 1.37 10.81 -7.06
CA LYS A 139 0.11 10.25 -7.56
C LYS A 139 -0.09 8.85 -7.04
N GLY A 140 -1.32 8.49 -6.66
CA GLY A 140 -1.61 7.10 -6.31
C GLY A 140 -3.04 6.64 -6.55
N VAL A 141 -3.15 5.33 -6.76
CA VAL A 141 -4.42 4.63 -6.99
C VAL A 141 -4.45 3.38 -6.12
N VAL A 142 -5.48 3.24 -5.29
CA VAL A 142 -5.82 2.01 -4.56
C VAL A 142 -7.19 1.57 -5.05
N ALA A 143 -7.24 0.58 -5.94
CA ALA A 143 -8.48 0.24 -6.64
C ALA A 143 -8.78 -1.25 -6.76
N GLY A 144 -10.06 -1.66 -6.66
CA GLY A 144 -10.45 -3.05 -6.93
C GLY A 144 -9.85 -4.08 -5.96
N ASN A 145 -9.44 -3.66 -4.76
CA ASN A 145 -8.86 -4.58 -3.78
C ASN A 145 -9.95 -5.22 -2.93
N GLY A 146 -9.81 -6.51 -2.66
CA GLY A 146 -10.74 -7.28 -1.87
C GLY A 146 -11.91 -7.80 -2.68
N SER A 147 -12.45 -8.93 -2.24
CA SER A 147 -13.63 -9.54 -2.83
C SER A 147 -14.49 -10.12 -1.72
N ILE A 148 -15.77 -9.73 -1.71
CA ILE A 148 -16.76 -10.24 -0.75
C ILE A 148 -16.78 -11.77 -0.82
N GLY A 149 -16.60 -12.42 0.33
CA GLY A 149 -16.63 -13.88 0.46
C GLY A 149 -15.35 -14.62 0.04
N LYS A 150 -14.34 -13.93 -0.50
CA LYS A 150 -13.02 -14.54 -0.76
C LYS A 150 -12.01 -14.27 0.35
N ASN A 151 -12.12 -13.12 1.01
CA ASN A 151 -11.18 -12.73 2.05
C ASN A 151 -11.46 -13.49 3.35
N SER A 152 -10.49 -14.26 3.83
CA SER A 152 -10.57 -15.01 5.09
C SER A 152 -10.10 -14.20 6.30
N PHE A 153 -9.54 -13.00 6.06
CA PHE A 153 -9.03 -12.11 7.08
C PHE A 153 -9.92 -10.88 7.24
N GLU A 154 -9.85 -10.26 8.41
CA GLU A 154 -10.29 -8.87 8.56
C GLU A 154 -9.36 -7.98 7.74
N SER A 155 -9.90 -7.41 6.66
CA SER A 155 -9.13 -6.57 5.73
C SER A 155 -9.15 -5.11 6.15
N GLU A 156 -8.01 -4.47 6.04
CA GLU A 156 -7.83 -3.08 6.44
C GLU A 156 -7.14 -2.29 5.32
N ILE A 157 -7.71 -1.15 4.99
CA ILE A 157 -7.03 -0.11 4.22
C ILE A 157 -6.81 1.06 5.16
N PHE A 158 -5.54 1.36 5.44
CA PHE A 158 -5.14 2.53 6.22
C PHE A 158 -4.41 3.51 5.31
N PHE A 159 -4.87 4.76 5.30
CA PHE A 159 -4.34 5.80 4.45
C PHE A 159 -4.12 7.09 5.26
N CYS A 160 -2.86 7.40 5.56
CA CYS A 160 -2.43 8.60 6.27
C CYS A 160 -1.04 9.05 5.77
N PRO A 161 -0.86 9.36 4.47
CA PRO A 161 0.40 9.94 4.00
C PRO A 161 0.56 11.37 4.53
N GLU A 162 1.81 11.80 4.71
CA GLU A 162 2.13 13.19 5.09
C GLU A 162 1.65 14.19 4.02
N CYS A 163 1.84 13.84 2.74
CA CYS A 163 1.47 14.71 1.63
C CYS A 163 1.26 13.91 0.34
N PHE A 164 0.33 14.38 -0.50
CA PHE A 164 0.13 13.88 -1.86
C PHE A 164 -0.50 14.92 -2.77
N ASN A 165 -0.29 14.80 -4.09
CA ASN A 165 -0.96 15.69 -5.05
C ASN A 165 -2.31 15.12 -5.50
N GLU A 166 -2.36 13.83 -5.81
CA GLU A 166 -3.56 13.16 -6.36
C GLU A 166 -3.65 11.72 -5.83
N MET A 167 -4.74 11.39 -5.15
CA MET A 167 -5.01 10.04 -4.66
C MET A 167 -6.45 9.63 -4.96
N LEU A 168 -6.60 8.45 -5.58
CA LEU A 168 -7.88 7.80 -5.83
C LEU A 168 -7.96 6.48 -5.06
N ILE A 169 -8.96 6.34 -4.21
CA ILE A 169 -9.28 5.11 -3.50
C ILE A 169 -10.66 4.67 -3.99
N THR A 170 -10.76 3.60 -4.79
CA THR A 170 -12.01 3.26 -5.46
C THR A 170 -12.31 1.78 -5.57
N ASP A 171 -13.58 1.40 -5.55
CA ASP A 171 -14.01 0.02 -5.85
C ASP A 171 -13.34 -1.04 -4.93
N ASN A 172 -12.94 -0.66 -3.71
CA ASN A 172 -12.35 -1.58 -2.74
C ASN A 172 -13.40 -2.20 -1.83
N CYS A 173 -13.09 -3.35 -1.26
CA CYS A 173 -13.85 -4.03 -0.22
C CYS A 173 -12.94 -4.33 0.97
N SER A 174 -13.26 -3.81 2.16
CA SER A 174 -12.45 -3.96 3.40
C SER A 174 -13.31 -4.08 4.65
N GLU A 175 -12.88 -4.79 5.69
CA GLU A 175 -13.58 -4.68 6.98
C GLU A 175 -13.44 -3.26 7.55
N ILE A 176 -12.25 -2.66 7.42
CA ILE A 176 -11.94 -1.31 7.88
C ILE A 176 -11.37 -0.47 6.72
N LEU A 177 -11.87 0.74 6.55
CA LEU A 177 -11.28 1.80 5.75
C LEU A 177 -10.97 2.99 6.66
N GLU A 178 -9.71 3.22 6.95
CA GLU A 178 -9.25 4.34 7.76
C GLU A 178 -8.50 5.36 6.92
N VAL A 179 -8.93 6.62 7.05
CA VAL A 179 -8.33 7.79 6.44
C VAL A 179 -7.86 8.70 7.57
N GLY A 180 -6.55 8.81 7.73
CA GLY A 180 -5.92 9.73 8.66
C GLY A 180 -5.72 11.12 8.08
N THR A 181 -4.86 11.90 8.72
CA THR A 181 -4.48 13.23 8.27
C THR A 181 -3.95 13.19 6.84
N PHE A 182 -4.43 14.12 6.02
CA PHE A 182 -3.88 14.39 4.70
C PHE A 182 -3.45 15.84 4.62
N GLY A 183 -2.32 16.10 3.97
CA GLY A 183 -1.73 17.43 3.87
C GLY A 183 -2.59 18.45 3.11
N GLU A 184 -2.21 19.72 3.22
CA GLU A 184 -2.82 20.83 2.47
C GLU A 184 -2.60 20.68 0.95
N TYR A 185 -3.51 21.22 0.14
CA TYR A 185 -3.46 21.22 -1.33
C TYR A 185 -3.53 19.83 -1.98
N ALA A 186 -4.08 18.86 -1.25
CA ALA A 186 -4.22 17.49 -1.72
C ALA A 186 -5.52 17.29 -2.52
N ASN A 187 -5.49 16.48 -3.59
CA ASN A 187 -6.69 16.03 -4.28
C ASN A 187 -6.97 14.56 -3.92
N LEU A 188 -7.97 14.35 -3.06
CA LEU A 188 -8.37 13.03 -2.56
C LEU A 188 -9.76 12.67 -3.09
N ARG A 189 -9.87 11.55 -3.78
CA ARG A 189 -11.14 10.99 -4.23
C ARG A 189 -11.33 9.60 -3.64
N ILE A 190 -12.41 9.43 -2.88
CA ILE A 190 -12.84 8.14 -2.34
C ILE A 190 -14.21 7.83 -2.92
N GLU A 191 -14.30 6.82 -3.77
CA GLU A 191 -15.55 6.50 -4.46
C GLU A 191 -15.85 5.00 -4.56
N ARG A 192 -17.12 4.60 -4.45
CA ARG A 192 -17.57 3.21 -4.66
C ARG A 192 -16.86 2.18 -3.77
N ASN A 193 -16.50 2.54 -2.55
CA ASN A 193 -15.84 1.62 -1.61
C ASN A 193 -16.87 0.94 -0.71
N LYS A 194 -16.61 -0.34 -0.41
CA LYS A 194 -17.41 -1.14 0.51
C LYS A 194 -16.64 -1.41 1.79
N ALA A 195 -17.03 -0.80 2.90
CA ALA A 195 -16.35 -1.00 4.18
C ALA A 195 -17.32 -1.06 5.36
N ASN A 196 -17.13 -2.02 6.26
CA ASN A 196 -18.02 -2.15 7.42
C ASN A 196 -17.75 -1.04 8.44
N MET A 197 -16.48 -0.74 8.70
CA MET A 197 -16.07 0.39 9.50
C MET A 197 -15.32 1.40 8.64
N VAL A 198 -15.75 2.66 8.67
CA VAL A 198 -15.03 3.77 8.05
C VAL A 198 -14.60 4.74 9.12
N VAL A 199 -13.31 5.04 9.17
CA VAL A 199 -12.74 5.95 10.16
C VAL A 199 -12.12 7.13 9.44
N PHE A 200 -12.51 8.33 9.84
CA PHE A 200 -11.83 9.56 9.45
C PHE A 200 -11.21 10.19 10.70
N SER A 201 -9.88 10.28 10.71
CA SER A 201 -9.11 10.71 11.89
C SER A 201 -8.27 11.93 11.55
N ASN A 202 -8.49 13.05 12.25
CA ASN A 202 -7.74 14.30 12.09
C ASN A 202 -7.64 14.77 10.63
N CYS A 203 -8.76 14.68 9.90
CA CYS A 203 -8.89 15.14 8.52
C CYS A 203 -9.35 16.61 8.49
N ASP A 204 -8.53 17.51 7.93
CA ASP A 204 -8.92 18.90 7.68
C ASP A 204 -8.87 19.20 6.17
N PRO A 205 -10.02 19.31 5.48
CA PRO A 205 -10.08 19.55 4.05
C PRO A 205 -9.91 21.02 3.65
N LYS A 206 -9.68 21.96 4.57
CA LYS A 206 -9.74 23.41 4.32
C LYS A 206 -8.97 23.88 3.07
N TYR A 207 -7.85 23.24 2.76
CA TYR A 207 -7.02 23.57 1.60
C TYR A 207 -6.92 22.44 0.59
N SER A 208 -7.76 21.42 0.69
CA SER A 208 -7.69 20.21 -0.12
C SER A 208 -9.00 19.99 -0.89
N VAL A 209 -8.90 19.40 -2.07
CA VAL A 209 -10.05 18.99 -2.87
C VAL A 209 -10.37 17.56 -2.49
N VAL A 210 -11.40 17.37 -1.68
CA VAL A 210 -11.80 16.05 -1.18
C VAL A 210 -13.21 15.71 -1.68
N SER A 211 -13.36 14.56 -2.35
CA SER A 211 -14.66 14.02 -2.72
C SER A 211 -14.84 12.63 -2.13
N ILE A 212 -15.94 12.43 -1.40
CA ILE A 212 -16.31 11.15 -0.83
C ILE A 212 -17.70 10.79 -1.35
N GLU A 213 -17.82 9.70 -2.10
CA GLU A 213 -19.07 9.32 -2.75
C GLU A 213 -19.28 7.80 -2.76
N HIS A 214 -20.53 7.34 -2.59
CA HIS A 214 -20.88 5.94 -2.75
C HIS A 214 -20.06 5.00 -1.84
N ILE A 215 -19.94 5.38 -0.57
CA ILE A 215 -19.39 4.50 0.46
C ILE A 215 -20.54 3.75 1.14
N GLU A 216 -20.44 2.43 1.21
CA GLU A 216 -21.47 1.59 1.83
C GLU A 216 -20.86 0.40 2.59
N PRO A 217 -21.53 -0.17 3.61
CA PRO A 217 -21.09 -1.42 4.21
C PRO A 217 -21.55 -2.63 3.40
N PHE A 218 -20.79 -3.72 3.45
CA PHE A 218 -21.28 -5.02 2.95
C PHE A 218 -21.90 -5.88 4.06
N LYS A 219 -21.75 -5.51 5.34
CA LYS A 219 -22.47 -6.07 6.50
C LYS A 219 -23.12 -4.95 7.31
N LYS A 220 -24.34 -4.56 6.95
CA LYS A 220 -25.05 -3.44 7.57
C LYS A 220 -25.16 -3.53 9.09
N GLU A 221 -25.37 -4.72 9.65
CA GLU A 221 -25.62 -4.91 11.09
C GLU A 221 -24.46 -4.55 12.01
N ASN A 222 -23.23 -4.56 11.48
CA ASN A 222 -22.00 -4.27 12.23
C ASN A 222 -21.26 -3.08 11.61
N SER A 223 -22.01 -2.14 11.03
CA SER A 223 -21.42 -1.05 10.26
C SER A 223 -21.38 0.28 11.04
N SER A 224 -20.23 0.96 10.99
CA SER A 224 -20.08 2.28 11.59
C SER A 224 -19.26 3.24 10.72
N ILE A 225 -19.59 4.53 10.84
CA ILE A 225 -18.69 5.63 10.46
C ILE A 225 -18.24 6.32 11.74
N GLU A 226 -16.94 6.50 11.91
CA GLU A 226 -16.36 7.24 13.02
C GLU A 226 -15.59 8.45 12.48
N VAL A 227 -15.98 9.64 12.95
CA VAL A 227 -15.35 10.91 12.60
C VAL A 227 -14.66 11.43 13.86
N VAL A 228 -13.34 11.37 13.90
CA VAL A 228 -12.50 11.70 15.06
C VAL A 228 -11.72 12.97 14.76
N ASN A 229 -11.94 14.03 15.53
CA ASN A 229 -11.22 15.31 15.39
C ASN A 229 -11.13 15.85 13.94
N SER A 230 -12.17 15.64 13.13
CA SER A 230 -12.16 15.96 11.70
C SER A 230 -13.24 16.98 11.36
N GLU A 231 -12.89 18.25 11.54
CA GLU A 231 -13.79 19.35 11.23
C GLU A 231 -14.08 19.40 9.72
N LEU A 232 -15.23 19.96 9.33
CA LEU A 232 -15.66 20.15 7.93
C LEU A 232 -15.98 18.89 7.11
N LEU A 233 -15.69 17.67 7.58
CA LEU A 233 -16.10 16.44 6.89
C LEU A 233 -17.61 16.30 6.75
N ASP A 234 -18.39 16.92 7.63
CA ASP A 234 -19.86 16.98 7.56
C ASP A 234 -20.37 17.58 6.24
N ASN A 235 -19.58 18.45 5.60
CA ASN A 235 -19.96 19.07 4.33
C ASN A 235 -19.60 18.20 3.12
N ILE A 236 -18.75 17.19 3.32
CA ILE A 236 -18.23 16.32 2.26
C ILE A 236 -18.99 14.99 2.25
N LEU A 237 -19.30 14.44 3.43
CA LEU A 237 -20.06 13.21 3.56
C LEU A 237 -21.54 13.44 3.19
N LYS A 238 -21.99 12.76 2.13
CA LYS A 238 -23.38 12.88 1.68
C LYS A 238 -24.33 12.16 2.65
N PRO A 239 -25.51 12.73 2.97
CA PRO A 239 -26.50 12.05 3.82
C PRO A 239 -26.90 10.67 3.32
N THR A 240 -26.88 10.46 2.00
CA THR A 240 -27.16 9.16 1.37
C THR A 240 -26.17 8.08 1.78
N ASP A 241 -24.88 8.42 1.90
CA ASP A 241 -23.83 7.48 2.28
C ASP A 241 -23.92 7.19 3.79
N LEU A 242 -24.12 8.23 4.61
CA LEU A 242 -24.30 8.09 6.07
C LEU A 242 -25.48 7.16 6.43
N SER A 243 -26.59 7.25 5.69
CA SER A 243 -27.79 6.44 5.93
C SER A 243 -27.62 4.93 5.67
N GLN A 244 -26.53 4.53 4.99
CA GLN A 244 -26.23 3.12 4.76
C GLN A 244 -25.68 2.44 6.03
N TYR A 245 -25.08 3.21 6.94
CA TYR A 245 -24.43 2.72 8.14
C TYR A 245 -25.40 2.66 9.32
N LYS A 246 -25.18 1.69 10.22
CA LYS A 246 -26.00 1.53 11.43
C LYS A 246 -25.67 2.58 12.47
N GLU A 247 -24.39 2.93 12.61
CA GLU A 247 -23.91 3.92 13.56
C GLU A 247 -23.07 4.99 12.87
N VAL A 248 -23.25 6.25 13.27
CA VAL A 248 -22.36 7.35 12.91
C VAL A 248 -21.94 8.04 14.20
N LYS A 249 -20.65 7.99 14.52
CA LYS A 249 -20.08 8.55 15.75
C LYS A 249 -19.21 9.74 15.39
N LYS A 250 -19.33 10.81 16.18
CA LYS A 250 -18.45 11.98 16.13
C LYS A 250 -17.74 12.06 17.48
N ILE A 251 -16.42 11.99 17.45
CA ILE A 251 -15.54 11.89 18.62
C ILE A 251 -14.59 13.09 18.63
#